data_AF-A0A7U7J270-F1
#
_entry.id   AF-A0A7U7J270-F1
#
_cell.length_a   1.000
_cell.length_b   1.000
_cell.length_c   1.000
_cell.angle_alpha   90.00
_cell.angle_beta   90.00
_cell.angle_gamma   90.00
#
_symmetry.space_group_name_H-M   'P 1'
#
loop_
_entity.id
_entity.type
_entity.pdbx_description
1 polymer ?
#
loop_
_entity_poly.entity_id
_entity_poly.type
_entity_poly.pdbx_seq_one_letter_code
_entity_poly.pdbx_strand_id
1 'polypeptide(L)' 'MNSRMKASLLFQAPEPPQRDLSASLNDRERGSRVEFAKWREAHPNFTHNELLDNWKRIRVAWNISKPDKKKTRK' A
#
# COMPACT_ATOMS: atom_id res chain seq x y z
N MET A 1 23.33 -28.21 25.95
CA MET A 1 22.64 -28.58 24.69
C MET A 1 21.76 -27.40 24.29
N ASN A 2 22.13 -26.74 23.19
CA ASN A 2 21.52 -25.50 22.72
C ASN A 2 20.18 -25.79 22.04
N SER A 3 19.10 -25.12 22.45
CA SER A 3 17.90 -25.00 21.62
C SER A 3 17.48 -23.53 21.55
N ARG A 4 18.05 -22.87 20.55
CA ARG A 4 17.89 -21.46 20.21
C ARG A 4 16.45 -21.26 19.72
N MET A 5 15.57 -20.77 20.59
CA MET A 5 14.24 -20.33 20.18
C MET A 5 14.42 -19.21 19.16
N LYS A 6 14.14 -19.52 17.89
CA LYS A 6 14.03 -18.51 16.83
C LYS A 6 12.79 -17.69 17.14
N ALA A 7 12.98 -16.60 17.88
CA ALA A 7 12.04 -15.49 17.90
C ALA A 7 11.97 -14.97 16.46
N SER A 8 11.05 -15.51 15.68
CA SER A 8 10.61 -14.89 14.45
C SER A 8 10.02 -13.54 14.84
N LEU A 9 10.85 -12.50 14.77
CA LEU A 9 10.38 -11.14 14.61
C LEU A 9 9.52 -11.14 13.35
N LEU A 10 8.23 -11.47 13.48
CA LEU A 10 7.23 -10.94 12.59
C LEU A 10 7.27 -9.43 12.84
N PHE A 11 8.10 -8.74 12.05
CA PHE A 11 7.93 -7.33 11.79
C PHE A 11 6.54 -7.24 11.15
N GLN A 12 5.53 -7.08 11.99
CA GLN A 12 4.15 -6.95 11.59
C GLN A 12 4.10 -5.66 10.77
N ALA A 13 4.24 -5.81 9.45
CA ALA A 13 3.95 -4.73 8.53
C ALA A 13 2.54 -4.24 8.93
N PRO A 14 2.33 -2.92 9.08
CA PRO A 14 1.03 -2.41 9.46
C PRO A 14 0.02 -2.96 8.46
N GLU A 15 -0.89 -3.81 8.95
CA GLU A 15 -1.98 -4.36 8.15
C GLU A 15 -2.61 -3.19 7.39
N PRO A 16 -2.68 -3.25 6.06
CA PRO A 16 -3.23 -2.14 5.29
C PRO A 16 -4.63 -1.86 5.83
N PRO A 17 -5.02 -0.57 5.97
CA PRO A 17 -6.35 -0.23 6.45
C PRO A 17 -7.37 -1.00 5.63
N GLN A 18 -8.29 -1.68 6.31
CA GLN A 18 -9.26 -2.57 5.70
C GLN A 18 -10.02 -1.79 4.62
N ARG A 19 -9.71 -2.05 3.36
CA ARG A 19 -10.17 -1.24 2.23
C ARG A 19 -11.62 -1.60 1.95
N ASP A 20 -12.54 -0.67 2.15
CA ASP A 20 -13.94 -0.87 1.79
C ASP A 20 -14.12 -0.69 0.28
N LEU A 21 -13.97 -1.79 -0.46
CA LEU A 21 -14.11 -1.81 -1.91
C LEU A 21 -15.59 -1.86 -2.36
N SER A 22 -16.53 -1.91 -1.43
CA SER A 22 -17.97 -1.79 -1.68
C SER A 22 -18.47 -0.34 -1.62
N ALA A 23 -17.77 0.55 -0.91
CA ALA A 23 -18.14 1.93 -0.71
C ALA A 23 -18.21 2.72 -2.03
N SER A 24 -18.81 3.91 -1.99
CA SER A 24 -18.85 4.81 -3.14
C SER A 24 -17.43 5.20 -3.59
N LEU A 25 -17.26 5.59 -4.85
CA LEU A 25 -15.97 6.05 -5.39
C LEU A 25 -15.39 7.19 -4.55
N ASN A 26 -16.23 8.11 -4.05
CA ASN A 26 -15.80 9.23 -3.22
C ASN A 26 -15.19 8.77 -1.87
N ASP A 27 -15.82 7.79 -1.22
CA ASP A 27 -15.31 7.19 0.02
C ASP A 27 -13.99 6.44 -0.21
N ARG A 28 -13.87 5.75 -1.35
CA ARG A 28 -12.61 5.09 -1.75
C ARG A 28 -11.51 6.11 -2.00
N GLU A 29 -11.81 7.21 -2.70
CA GLU A 29 -10.87 8.31 -2.90
C GLU A 29 -10.40 8.90 -1.58
N ARG A 30 -11.32 9.13 -0.65
CA ARG A 30 -10.99 9.59 0.71
C ARG A 30 -10.10 8.59 1.45
N GLY A 31 -10.45 7.31 1.43
CA GLY A 31 -9.66 6.23 2.03
C GLY A 31 -8.25 6.13 1.44
N SER A 32 -8.13 6.24 0.11
CA SER A 32 -6.84 6.20 -0.59
C SER A 32 -5.92 7.35 -0.18
N ARG A 33 -6.45 8.56 0.03
CA ARG A 33 -5.68 9.72 0.49
C ARG A 33 -5.19 9.55 1.92
N VAL A 34 -6.02 8.99 2.80
CA VAL A 34 -5.64 8.70 4.19
C VAL A 34 -4.53 7.66 4.23
N GLU A 35 -4.63 6.59 3.44
CA GLU A 35 -3.60 5.55 3.34
C GLU A 35 -2.28 6.12 2.80
N PHE A 36 -2.35 7.00 1.79
CA PHE A 36 -1.17 7.65 1.24
C PHE A 36 -0.51 8.62 2.22
N ALA A 37 -1.29 9.37 3.01
CA ALA A 37 -0.76 10.22 4.06
C ALA A 37 0.01 9.40 5.11
N LYS A 38 -0.59 8.30 5.61
CA LYS A 38 0.08 7.38 6.55
C LYS A 38 1.37 6.81 5.98
N TRP A 39 1.39 6.45 4.70
CA TRP A 39 2.61 5.98 4.05
C TRP A 39 3.69 7.06 4.01
N ARG A 40 3.34 8.32 3.73
CA ARG A 40 4.30 9.44 3.77
C ARG A 40 4.87 9.67 5.17
N GLU A 41 4.05 9.52 6.21
CA GLU A 41 4.49 9.63 7.60
C GLU A 41 5.46 8.50 7.98
N ALA A 42 5.20 7.27 7.52
CA ALA A 42 6.06 6.12 7.76
C ALA A 42 7.36 6.14 6.92
N HIS A 43 7.37 6.86 5.78
CA HIS A 43 8.49 6.93 4.87
C HIS A 43 8.93 8.38 4.63
N PRO A 44 9.62 9.06 5.55
CA PRO A 44 10.06 10.44 5.34
C PRO A 44 11.12 10.60 4.23
N ASN A 45 11.82 9.51 3.86
CA ASN A 45 12.94 9.51 2.92
C ASN A 45 12.59 8.89 1.55
N PHE A 46 11.35 8.99 1.07
CA PHE A 46 11.01 8.51 -0.27
C PHE A 46 11.63 9.38 -1.36
N THR A 47 11.93 8.77 -2.51
CA THR A 47 12.22 9.51 -3.75
C THR A 47 10.92 9.96 -4.43
N HIS A 48 11.00 10.97 -5.31
CA HIS A 48 9.85 11.44 -6.08
C HIS A 48 9.20 10.31 -6.91
N ASN A 49 10.01 9.38 -7.42
CA ASN A 49 9.51 8.24 -8.18
C ASN A 49 8.73 7.26 -7.29
N GLU A 50 9.23 6.98 -6.08
CA GLU A 50 8.54 6.12 -5.12
C GLU A 50 7.23 6.75 -4.63
N LEU A 51 7.19 8.07 -4.45
CA LEU A 51 5.96 8.80 -4.14
C LEU A 51 4.87 8.54 -5.20
N LEU A 52 5.21 8.72 -6.48
CA LEU A 52 4.27 8.54 -7.59
C LEU A 52 3.86 7.08 -7.78
N ASP A 53 4.82 6.15 -7.69
CA ASP A 53 4.56 4.73 -7.81
C ASP A 53 3.66 4.24 -6.68
N ASN A 54 3.94 4.63 -5.44
CA ASN A 54 3.13 4.21 -4.31
C ASN A 54 1.73 4.84 -4.34
N TRP A 55 1.60 6.10 -4.76
CA TRP A 55 0.29 6.71 -4.99
C TRP A 55 -0.53 5.97 -6.05
N LYS A 56 0.12 5.52 -7.14
CA LYS A 56 -0.53 4.69 -8.16
C LYS A 56 -0.97 3.34 -7.58
N ARG A 57 -0.10 2.66 -6.82
CA ARG A 57 -0.41 1.38 -6.17
C ARG A 57 -1.61 1.47 -5.24
N ILE A 58 -1.66 2.50 -4.40
CA ILE A 58 -2.78 2.71 -3.46
C ILE A 58 -4.08 2.91 -4.23
N ARG A 59 -4.10 3.77 -5.27
CA ARG A 59 -5.32 3.97 -6.08
C ARG A 59 -5.78 2.72 -6.82
N VAL A 60 -4.86 1.87 -7.26
CA VAL A 60 -5.21 0.56 -7.84
C VAL A 60 -5.77 -0.38 -6.77
N ALA A 61 -5.19 -0.39 -5.57
CA ALA A 61 -5.66 -1.20 -4.45
C ALA A 61 -7.07 -0.79 -3.99
N TRP A 62 -7.40 0.50 -4.06
CA TRP A 62 -8.74 1.04 -3.82
C TRP A 62 -9.71 0.90 -5.01
N ASN A 63 -9.28 0.24 -6.09
CA ASN A 63 -10.05 0.08 -7.33
C ASN A 63 -10.56 1.41 -7.92
N ILE A 64 -9.82 2.51 -7.68
CA ILE A 64 -10.10 3.84 -8.24
C ILE A 64 -9.51 3.93 -9.65
N SER A 65 -8.31 3.39 -9.81
CA SER A 65 -7.60 3.39 -11.09
C SER A 65 -7.43 1.96 -11.58
N LYS A 66 -7.52 1.75 -12.90
CA LYS A 66 -7.30 0.43 -13.48
C LYS A 66 -5.83 0.03 -13.27
N PRO A 67 -5.54 -1.25 -12.95
CA PRO A 67 -4.17 -1.71 -12.95
C PRO A 67 -3.56 -1.44 -14.32
N ASP A 68 -2.34 -0.92 -14.34
CA ASP A 68 -1.60 -0.75 -15.57
C ASP A 68 -1.52 -2.13 -16.22
N LYS A 69 -2.25 -2.33 -17.32
CA LYS A 69 -2.15 -3.56 -18.09
C LYS A 69 -0.72 -3.56 -18.60
N LYS A 70 0.20 -4.21 -17.88
CA LYS A 70 1.55 -4.50 -18.35
C LYS A 70 1.37 -5.01 -19.76
N LYS A 71 1.73 -4.19 -20.75
CA LYS A 71 1.71 -4.58 -22.14
C LYS A 71 2.60 -5.81 -22.19
N THR A 72 1.98 -6.99 -22.34
CA THR A 72 2.67 -8.24 -22.64
C THR A 72 3.38 -7.99 -23.96
N ARG A 73 4.66 -7.60 -23.88
CA ARG A 73 5.51 -7.46 -25.05
C ARG A 73 5.77 -8.89 -25.52
N LYS A 74 5.03 -9.27 -26.56
CA LYS A 74 5.18 -10.54 -27.28
C LYS A 74 6.35 -10.44 -28.24
#